data_AF-A0AAD1A5E2-F1
#
_entry.id   AF-A0AAD1A5E2-F1
#
_cell.length_a   1.000
_cell.length_b   1.000
_cell.length_c   1.000
_cell.angle_alpha   90.00
_cell.angle_beta   90.00
_cell.angle_gamma   90.00
#
_symmetry.space_group_name_H-M   'P 1'
#
loop_
_entity.id
_entity.type
_entity.pdbx_description
1 polymer ?
#
loop_
_entity_poly.entity_id
_entity_poly.type
_entity_poly.pdbx_seq_one_letter_code
_entity_poly.pdbx_strand_id
1 'polypeptide(L)'
;MNAVVPMRSLDFSNNQLALIRKTVAADTNQDEFELFVHTAKHLRLDPLRRQIYAFVFSKDKPDKRRMSIIVAIDGFRAIADRTGCYRPDEDEPTFEIDPALKSATNLIGLVKATVRVWKHSHGDWHKVTASAYWDEYAPIKDEWGEGEDGRRRKTGKQALDQTGNWPKMPRLMLAKVAEALALRKAWPDDFSNVYAAEEVDRSRAQDMTAWEAADAGATEKRLAQIGQGQTILFQFDPTGPLEPVPLGKIADRVAEFVQNNRDEVSAIGLFESRNRHALRDFWARQPGDALDVKRMLEGAMAPAGAA
;
A
#
# COMPACT_ATOMS: atom_id res chain seq x y z
N MET A 1 21.37 -30.53 -4.89
CA MET A 1 20.23 -30.78 -5.82
C MET A 1 19.53 -29.44 -6.00
N ASN A 2 19.73 -28.76 -7.12
CA ASN A 2 19.06 -27.50 -7.40
C ASN A 2 17.60 -27.81 -7.72
N ALA A 3 16.69 -27.43 -6.83
CA ALA A 3 15.27 -27.46 -7.13
C ALA A 3 15.03 -26.50 -8.30
N VAL A 4 14.80 -27.04 -9.49
CA VAL A 4 14.31 -26.28 -10.63
C VAL A 4 12.91 -25.82 -10.24
N VAL A 5 12.81 -24.60 -9.70
CA VAL A 5 11.52 -23.95 -9.46
C VAL A 5 10.85 -23.85 -10.83
N PRO A 6 9.70 -24.50 -11.06
CA PRO A 6 9.05 -24.45 -12.35
C PRO A 6 8.74 -23.00 -12.69
N MET A 7 9.24 -22.53 -13.84
CA MET A 7 8.96 -21.20 -14.37
C MET A 7 7.45 -21.10 -14.64
N ARG A 8 6.69 -20.52 -13.70
CA ARG A 8 5.28 -20.19 -13.94
C ARG A 8 5.23 -19.09 -14.99
N SER A 9 4.64 -19.38 -16.15
CA SER A 9 4.15 -18.32 -17.03
C SER A 9 3.13 -17.49 -16.24
N LEU A 10 3.26 -16.16 -16.30
CA LEU A 10 2.26 -15.24 -15.76
C LEU A 10 1.06 -15.23 -16.72
N ASP A 11 0.29 -16.30 -16.69
CA ASP A 11 -0.98 -16.36 -17.41
C ASP A 11 -2.10 -15.89 -16.49
N PHE A 12 -2.61 -14.71 -16.81
CA PHE A 12 -3.76 -14.13 -16.12
C PHE A 12 -5.04 -14.69 -16.72
N SER A 13 -5.93 -15.22 -15.87
CA SER A 13 -7.30 -15.54 -16.25
C SER A 13 -8.08 -14.29 -16.67
N ASN A 14 -9.19 -14.46 -17.40
CA ASN A 14 -10.06 -13.35 -17.80
C ASN A 14 -10.54 -12.51 -16.61
N ASN A 15 -10.82 -13.14 -15.47
CA ASN A 15 -11.22 -12.44 -14.25
C ASN A 15 -10.07 -11.60 -13.66
N GLN A 16 -8.84 -12.13 -13.72
CA GLN A 16 -7.65 -11.38 -13.30
C GLN A 16 -7.36 -10.22 -14.25
N LEU A 17 -7.46 -10.42 -15.57
CA LEU A 17 -7.29 -9.33 -16.55
C LEU A 17 -8.32 -8.22 -16.32
N ALA A 18 -9.59 -8.57 -16.08
CA ALA A 18 -10.63 -7.60 -15.74
C ALA A 18 -10.32 -6.85 -14.43
N LEU A 19 -9.77 -7.55 -13.43
CA LEU A 19 -9.37 -6.93 -12.17
C LEU A 19 -8.19 -5.98 -12.36
N ILE A 20 -7.15 -6.40 -13.08
CA ILE A 20 -5.96 -5.59 -13.40
C ILE A 20 -6.37 -4.30 -14.13
N ARG A 21 -7.26 -4.40 -15.12
CA ARG A 21 -7.79 -3.26 -15.88
C ARG A 21 -8.55 -2.27 -15.00
N LYS A 22 -9.22 -2.75 -13.95
CA LYS A 22 -10.01 -1.91 -13.02
C LYS A 22 -9.17 -1.29 -11.91
N THR A 23 -7.93 -1.76 -11.70
CA THR A 23 -7.07 -1.32 -10.60
C THR A 23 -5.82 -0.62 -11.13
N VAL A 24 -4.73 -1.36 -11.32
CA VAL A 24 -3.37 -0.85 -11.60
C VAL A 24 -3.16 -0.38 -13.03
N ALA A 25 -4.11 -0.66 -13.91
CA ALA A 25 -4.16 -0.17 -15.29
C ALA A 25 -5.50 0.52 -15.60
N ALA A 26 -6.06 1.19 -14.59
CA ALA A 26 -7.25 2.01 -14.76
C ALA A 26 -7.03 3.03 -15.89
N ASP A 27 -8.11 3.38 -16.58
CA ASP A 27 -8.15 4.36 -17.67
C ASP A 27 -7.46 3.97 -18.98
N THR A 28 -6.79 2.81 -19.06
CA THR A 28 -6.23 2.31 -20.33
C THR A 28 -7.32 2.00 -21.37
N ASN A 29 -7.07 2.32 -22.64
CA ASN A 29 -7.86 1.80 -23.76
C ASN A 29 -7.47 0.34 -24.05
N GLN A 30 -7.99 -0.27 -25.13
CA GLN A 30 -7.69 -1.69 -25.41
C GLN A 30 -6.22 -1.94 -25.73
N ASP A 31 -5.67 -1.19 -26.69
CA ASP A 31 -4.28 -1.35 -27.12
C ASP A 31 -3.28 -1.02 -26.00
N GLU A 32 -3.56 0.03 -25.22
CA GLU A 32 -2.79 0.41 -24.02
C GLU A 32 -2.78 -0.70 -22.98
N PHE A 33 -3.94 -1.32 -22.72
CA PHE A 33 -4.05 -2.41 -21.76
C PHE A 33 -3.31 -3.67 -22.24
N GLU A 34 -3.42 -4.00 -23.52
CA GLU A 34 -2.70 -5.14 -24.11
C GLU A 34 -1.18 -4.93 -24.05
N LEU A 35 -0.71 -3.73 -24.36
CA LEU A 35 0.71 -3.36 -24.21
C LEU A 35 1.18 -3.47 -22.76
N PHE A 36 0.37 -3.02 -21.80
CA PHE A 36 0.66 -3.17 -20.37
C PHE A 36 0.78 -4.63 -19.95
N VAL A 37 -0.19 -5.48 -20.33
CA VAL A 37 -0.19 -6.91 -20.00
C VAL A 37 0.99 -7.61 -20.66
N HIS A 38 1.28 -7.31 -21.93
CA HIS A 38 2.45 -7.83 -22.63
C HIS A 38 3.74 -7.49 -21.87
N THR A 39 3.90 -6.24 -21.44
CA THR A 39 5.07 -5.78 -20.69
C THR A 39 5.17 -6.46 -19.33
N ALA A 40 4.07 -6.59 -18.59
CA ALA A 40 4.04 -7.29 -17.31
C ALA A 40 4.47 -8.76 -17.46
N LYS A 41 3.98 -9.46 -18.50
CA LYS A 41 4.40 -10.83 -18.81
C LYS A 41 5.88 -10.92 -19.19
N HIS A 42 6.34 -10.02 -20.07
CA HIS A 42 7.72 -9.99 -20.54
C HIS A 42 8.72 -9.78 -19.39
N LEU A 43 8.45 -8.80 -18.52
CA LEU A 43 9.26 -8.52 -17.33
C LEU A 43 9.00 -9.50 -16.18
N ARG A 44 8.05 -10.43 -16.34
CA ARG A 44 7.56 -11.34 -15.32
C ARG A 44 7.14 -10.62 -14.03
N LEU A 45 6.53 -9.46 -14.14
CA LEU A 45 6.02 -8.70 -13.00
C LEU A 45 4.54 -8.99 -12.79
N ASP A 46 4.13 -9.03 -11.53
CA ASP A 46 2.74 -9.26 -11.15
C ASP A 46 2.05 -7.91 -10.85
N PRO A 47 1.10 -7.47 -11.72
CA PRO A 47 0.34 -6.25 -11.50
C PRO A 47 -0.53 -6.31 -10.23
N LEU A 48 -1.04 -7.47 -9.85
CA LEU A 48 -1.89 -7.64 -8.66
C LEU A 48 -1.07 -7.57 -7.36
N ARG A 49 0.23 -7.86 -7.43
CA ARG A 49 1.20 -7.61 -6.36
C ARG A 49 1.81 -6.22 -6.42
N ARG A 50 1.27 -5.31 -7.24
CA ARG A 50 1.71 -3.91 -7.31
C ARG A 50 3.17 -3.73 -7.76
N GLN A 51 3.70 -4.68 -8.52
CA GLN A 51 5.07 -4.60 -9.03
C GLN A 51 5.17 -3.70 -10.27
N ILE A 52 4.06 -3.52 -11.00
CA ILE A 52 3.99 -2.74 -12.24
C ILE A 52 2.61 -2.09 -12.37
N TYR A 53 2.58 -0.86 -12.89
CA TYR A 53 1.39 -0.03 -13.08
C TYR A 53 1.35 0.57 -14.49
N ALA A 54 0.16 0.89 -14.97
CA ALA A 54 -0.04 1.71 -16.16
C ALA A 54 -0.79 2.99 -15.77
N PHE A 55 -0.20 4.13 -16.11
CA PHE A 55 -0.79 5.45 -15.91
C PHE A 55 -1.08 6.10 -17.25
N VAL A 56 -2.31 6.57 -17.43
CA VAL A 56 -2.72 7.34 -18.60
C VAL A 56 -2.78 8.81 -18.23
N PHE A 57 -1.96 9.62 -18.89
CA PHE A 57 -1.95 11.07 -18.79
C PHE A 57 -2.86 11.70 -19.85
N SER A 58 -3.44 12.87 -19.54
CA SER A 58 -4.35 13.60 -20.43
C SER A 58 -5.49 12.74 -20.99
N LYS A 59 -6.13 11.94 -20.12
CA LYS A 59 -7.15 10.95 -20.46
C LYS A 59 -8.25 11.47 -21.39
N ASP A 60 -8.66 12.73 -21.18
CA ASP A 60 -9.75 13.39 -21.89
C ASP A 60 -9.32 14.14 -23.16
N LYS A 61 -8.02 14.15 -23.50
CA LYS A 61 -7.47 14.90 -24.64
C LYS A 61 -6.72 13.95 -25.57
N PRO A 62 -7.34 13.44 -26.64
CA PRO A 62 -6.75 12.44 -27.54
C PRO A 62 -5.35 12.81 -28.03
N ASP A 63 -5.13 14.05 -28.48
CA ASP A 63 -3.85 14.51 -29.04
C ASP A 63 -2.71 14.60 -28.01
N LYS A 64 -3.04 14.61 -26.72
CA LYS A 64 -2.06 14.68 -25.61
C LYS A 64 -2.07 13.43 -24.75
N ARG A 65 -2.93 12.46 -25.08
CA ARG A 65 -3.10 11.23 -24.33
C ARG A 65 -1.82 10.41 -24.45
N ARG A 66 -1.30 9.98 -23.31
CA ARG A 66 -0.09 9.14 -23.27
C ARG A 66 -0.18 8.18 -22.11
N MET A 67 -0.05 6.89 -22.39
CA MET A 67 0.20 5.89 -21.36
C MET A 67 1.69 5.84 -21.00
N SER A 68 2.00 5.67 -19.72
CA SER A 68 3.32 5.29 -19.22
C SER A 68 3.20 4.05 -18.34
N ILE A 69 4.08 3.08 -18.57
CA ILE A 69 4.21 1.89 -17.74
C ILE A 69 5.30 2.16 -16.71
N ILE A 70 4.99 1.90 -15.46
CA ILE A 70 5.84 2.22 -14.33
C ILE A 70 6.07 0.96 -13.50
N VAL A 71 7.33 0.65 -13.22
CA VAL A 71 7.70 -0.44 -12.34
C VAL A 71 7.97 0.09 -10.94
N ALA A 72 7.31 -0.51 -9.94
CA ALA A 72 7.50 -0.17 -8.53
C ALA A 72 8.86 -0.67 -8.03
N ILE A 73 9.35 -0.12 -6.92
CA ILE A 73 10.61 -0.60 -6.32
C ILE A 73 10.58 -2.10 -6.01
N ASP A 74 9.43 -2.65 -5.62
CA ASP A 74 9.28 -4.10 -5.39
C ASP A 74 9.34 -4.91 -6.69
N GLY A 75 8.93 -4.32 -7.82
CA GLY A 75 9.16 -4.91 -9.14
C GLY A 75 10.65 -4.88 -9.51
N PHE A 76 11.35 -3.80 -9.21
CA PHE A 76 12.80 -3.71 -9.38
C PHE A 76 13.54 -4.80 -8.57
N ARG A 77 13.19 -4.93 -7.29
CA ARG A 77 13.74 -5.97 -6.40
C ARG A 77 13.42 -7.37 -6.89
N ALA A 78 12.20 -7.61 -7.39
CA ALA A 78 11.81 -8.92 -7.93
C ALA A 78 12.59 -9.27 -9.21
N ILE A 79 12.88 -8.29 -10.07
CA ILE A 79 13.77 -8.50 -11.23
C ILE A 79 15.17 -8.87 -10.75
N ALA A 80 15.74 -8.07 -9.82
CA ALA A 80 17.08 -8.29 -9.30
C ALA A 80 17.22 -9.66 -8.59
N ASP A 81 16.29 -10.02 -7.72
CA ASP A 81 16.27 -11.30 -6.99
C ASP A 81 16.28 -12.51 -7.95
N ARG A 82 15.52 -12.43 -9.06
CA ARG A 82 15.48 -13.48 -10.08
C ARG A 82 16.78 -13.69 -10.84
N THR A 83 17.70 -12.73 -10.82
CA THR A 83 19.03 -12.93 -11.42
C THR A 83 19.85 -13.96 -10.65
N GLY A 84 19.46 -14.27 -9.40
CA GLY A 84 20.21 -15.18 -8.51
C GLY A 84 21.55 -14.61 -8.05
N CYS A 85 21.86 -13.36 -8.39
CA CYS A 85 23.12 -12.70 -8.06
C CYS A 85 22.91 -11.36 -7.33
N TYR A 86 21.71 -11.11 -6.81
CA TYR A 86 21.36 -9.94 -6.01
C TYR A 86 21.34 -10.28 -4.52
N ARG A 87 21.81 -9.35 -3.69
CA ARG A 87 21.42 -9.26 -2.28
C ARG A 87 21.24 -7.79 -1.87
N PRO A 88 20.31 -7.49 -0.95
CA PRO A 88 20.17 -6.16 -0.38
C PRO A 88 21.41 -5.78 0.43
N ASP A 89 21.55 -4.49 0.73
CA ASP A 89 22.57 -4.03 1.66
C ASP A 89 22.24 -4.42 3.11
N GLU A 90 23.28 -4.59 3.91
CA GLU A 90 23.15 -4.89 5.35
C GLU A 90 22.94 -3.61 6.16
N ASP A 91 23.41 -2.48 5.62
CA ASP A 91 23.29 -1.16 6.23
C ASP A 91 22.08 -0.38 5.70
N GLU A 92 21.57 0.53 6.53
CA GLU A 92 20.53 1.47 6.14
C GLU A 92 20.99 2.45 5.04
N PRO A 93 20.06 3.01 4.24
CA PRO A 93 20.34 4.13 3.35
C PRO A 93 20.99 5.31 4.10
N THR A 94 22.01 5.91 3.52
CA THR A 94 22.66 7.09 4.10
C THR A 94 22.07 8.37 3.53
N PHE A 95 21.81 9.35 4.41
CA PHE A 95 21.18 10.62 4.04
C PHE A 95 22.10 11.79 4.38
N GLU A 96 22.18 12.73 3.45
CA GLU A 96 22.83 14.02 3.65
C GLU A 96 21.74 15.08 3.83
N ILE A 97 21.76 15.77 4.97
CA ILE A 97 20.74 16.76 5.36
C ILE A 97 21.45 18.06 5.72
N ASP A 98 21.04 19.13 5.06
CA ASP A 98 21.46 20.50 5.37
C ASP A 98 20.24 21.30 5.84
N PRO A 99 20.13 21.61 7.15
CA PRO A 99 19.06 22.43 7.69
C PRO A 99 18.91 23.81 7.04
N ALA A 100 19.98 24.36 6.44
CA ALA A 100 19.94 25.65 5.74
C ALA A 100 19.14 25.61 4.43
N LEU A 101 18.94 24.43 3.85
CA LEU A 101 18.17 24.24 2.62
C LEU A 101 16.67 24.06 2.86
N LYS A 102 16.21 24.13 4.11
CA LYS A 102 14.79 24.05 4.45
C LYS A 102 14.01 25.19 3.78
N SER A 103 13.01 24.83 2.99
CA SER A 103 12.21 25.76 2.20
C SER A 103 10.86 25.14 1.82
N ALA A 104 10.02 25.91 1.11
CA ALA A 104 8.75 25.41 0.59
C ALA A 104 8.91 24.23 -0.40
N THR A 105 10.08 24.08 -1.02
CA THR A 105 10.41 22.98 -1.95
C THR A 105 11.19 21.84 -1.28
N ASN A 106 11.70 22.05 -0.06
CA ASN A 106 12.46 21.07 0.70
C ASN A 106 12.15 21.18 2.19
N LEU A 107 11.17 20.42 2.67
CA LEU A 107 10.63 20.58 4.02
C LEU A 107 11.62 20.21 5.13
N ILE A 108 12.57 19.31 4.84
CA ILE A 108 13.50 18.78 5.85
C ILE A 108 14.97 19.16 5.60
N GLY A 109 15.27 19.83 4.48
CA GLY A 109 16.65 20.13 4.07
C GLY A 109 17.39 18.90 3.55
N LEU A 110 16.67 17.94 2.94
CA LEU A 110 17.30 16.72 2.40
C LEU A 110 18.11 17.09 1.15
N VAL A 111 19.39 16.74 1.12
CA VAL A 111 20.29 16.99 -0.02
C VAL A 111 20.32 15.75 -0.90
N LYS A 112 20.63 14.60 -0.31
CA LYS A 112 20.94 13.36 -1.04
C LYS A 112 20.59 12.14 -0.23
N ALA A 113 20.12 11.10 -0.90
CA ALA A 113 20.05 9.74 -0.36
C ALA A 113 21.03 8.85 -1.13
N THR A 114 21.75 7.98 -0.44
CA THR A 114 22.69 7.02 -1.03
C THR A 114 22.31 5.61 -0.59
N VAL A 115 22.13 4.74 -1.58
CA VAL A 115 21.78 3.33 -1.39
C VAL A 115 22.84 2.47 -2.08
N ARG A 116 23.05 1.30 -1.50
CA ARG A 116 23.96 0.28 -2.00
C ARG A 116 23.17 -0.99 -2.26
N VAL A 117 23.61 -1.74 -3.24
CA VAL A 117 23.15 -3.11 -3.52
C VAL A 117 24.36 -3.95 -3.85
N TRP A 118 24.25 -5.26 -3.71
CA TRP A 118 25.35 -6.17 -3.96
C TRP A 118 25.03 -7.08 -5.14
N LYS A 119 25.95 -7.13 -6.09
CA LYS A 119 25.89 -8.00 -7.26
C LYS A 119 26.98 -9.06 -7.19
N HIS A 120 26.62 -10.33 -7.22
CA HIS A 120 27.57 -11.42 -7.33
C HIS A 120 28.02 -11.58 -8.78
N SER A 121 29.31 -11.50 -9.03
CA SER A 121 29.89 -11.69 -10.37
C SER A 121 31.34 -12.15 -10.24
N HIS A 122 31.77 -13.03 -11.14
CA HIS A 122 33.13 -13.58 -11.14
C HIS A 122 33.57 -14.23 -9.82
N GLY A 123 32.63 -14.80 -9.05
CA GLY A 123 32.91 -15.51 -7.80
C GLY A 123 32.92 -14.65 -6.55
N ASP A 124 32.74 -13.33 -6.69
CA ASP A 124 32.77 -12.37 -5.59
C ASP A 124 31.53 -11.46 -5.58
N TRP A 125 31.28 -10.88 -4.41
CA TRP A 125 30.23 -9.88 -4.23
C TRP A 125 30.78 -8.47 -4.46
N HIS A 126 30.19 -7.76 -5.43
CA HIS A 126 30.56 -6.40 -5.79
C HIS A 126 29.52 -5.42 -5.29
N LYS A 127 29.95 -4.42 -4.54
CA LYS A 127 29.10 -3.35 -4.05
C LYS A 127 28.82 -2.35 -5.19
N VAL A 128 27.56 -2.09 -5.45
CA VAL A 128 27.09 -1.07 -6.39
C VAL A 128 26.37 0.02 -5.61
N THR A 129 26.92 1.22 -5.65
CA THR A 129 26.37 2.40 -4.98
C THR A 129 25.77 3.35 -6.00
N ALA A 130 24.61 3.91 -5.65
CA ALA A 130 24.03 5.06 -6.33
C ALA A 130 23.44 6.06 -5.32
N SER A 131 23.35 7.31 -5.76
CA SER A 131 22.81 8.40 -4.97
C SER A 131 21.76 9.16 -5.79
N ALA A 132 20.71 9.62 -5.12
CA ALA A 132 19.69 10.49 -5.69
C ALA A 132 19.71 11.84 -4.96
N TYR A 133 19.68 12.94 -5.73
CA TYR A 133 19.69 14.30 -5.21
C TYR A 133 18.29 14.89 -5.17
N TRP A 134 17.99 15.66 -4.12
CA TRP A 134 16.64 16.19 -3.89
C TRP A 134 16.18 17.14 -5.00
N ASP A 135 17.05 18.03 -5.45
CA ASP A 135 16.80 19.00 -6.53
C ASP A 135 16.50 18.35 -7.90
N GLU A 136 16.96 17.11 -8.09
CA GLU A 136 16.73 16.32 -9.30
C GLU A 136 15.36 15.63 -9.31
N TYR A 137 14.94 15.08 -8.16
CA TYR A 137 13.81 14.14 -8.11
C TYR A 137 12.59 14.63 -7.35
N ALA A 138 12.74 15.60 -6.44
CA ALA A 138 11.60 16.08 -5.67
C ALA A 138 10.53 16.69 -6.60
N PRO A 139 9.24 16.33 -6.44
CA PRO A 139 8.18 16.85 -7.29
C PRO A 139 7.87 18.31 -6.90
N ILE A 140 8.49 19.26 -7.58
CA ILE A 140 8.29 20.69 -7.36
C ILE A 140 7.24 21.21 -8.34
N LYS A 141 6.23 21.92 -7.82
CA LYS A 141 5.15 22.55 -8.59
C LYS A 141 5.27 24.07 -8.53
N ASP A 142 4.97 24.70 -9.67
CA ASP A 142 4.70 26.14 -9.69
C ASP A 142 3.38 26.41 -8.97
N GLU A 143 3.37 27.44 -8.12
CA GLU A 143 2.17 27.95 -7.49
C GLU A 143 1.37 28.77 -8.52
N TRP A 144 0.06 28.50 -8.59
CA TRP A 144 -0.86 29.16 -9.51
C TRP A 144 -1.85 30.01 -8.73
N GLY A 145 -1.80 31.32 -8.97
CA GLY A 145 -2.70 32.30 -8.38
C GLY A 145 -3.72 32.77 -9.41
N GLU A 146 -4.84 33.29 -8.92
CA GLU A 146 -5.83 33.94 -9.76
C GLU A 146 -5.42 35.41 -9.94
N GLY A 147 -5.23 35.84 -11.19
CA GLY A 147 -5.01 37.25 -11.49
C GLY A 147 -6.30 38.06 -11.29
N GLU A 148 -6.20 39.39 -11.19
CA GLU A 148 -7.36 40.29 -11.10
C GLU A 148 -8.36 40.12 -12.26
N ASP A 149 -7.95 39.49 -13.36
CA ASP A 149 -8.72 39.15 -14.54
C ASP A 149 -9.40 37.76 -14.48
N GLY A 150 -9.36 37.06 -13.33
CA GLY A 150 -9.95 35.73 -13.15
C GLY A 150 -9.19 34.61 -13.87
N ARG A 151 -8.04 34.92 -14.50
CA ARG A 151 -7.21 33.91 -15.19
C ARG A 151 -6.15 33.39 -14.25
N ARG A 152 -5.99 32.06 -14.19
CA ARG A 152 -4.90 31.42 -13.43
C ARG A 152 -3.57 31.72 -14.10
N ARG A 153 -2.66 32.34 -13.36
CA ARG A 153 -1.29 32.66 -13.80
C ARG A 153 -0.29 32.07 -12.79
N LYS A 154 0.91 31.74 -13.27
CA LYS A 154 2.00 31.32 -12.39
C LYS A 154 2.40 32.51 -11.51
N THR A 155 2.47 32.30 -10.20
CA THR A 155 2.88 33.35 -9.25
C THR A 155 4.40 33.55 -9.21
N GLY A 156 5.16 32.69 -9.89
CA GLY A 156 6.62 32.66 -9.85
C GLY A 156 7.20 31.96 -8.63
N LYS A 157 6.36 31.55 -7.68
CA LYS A 157 6.76 30.74 -6.52
C LYS A 157 6.66 29.26 -6.83
N GLN A 158 7.57 28.49 -6.25
CA GLN A 158 7.59 27.04 -6.35
C GLN A 158 7.46 26.41 -4.97
N ALA A 159 6.74 25.30 -4.90
CA ALA A 159 6.55 24.53 -3.68
C ALA A 159 6.62 23.03 -3.98
N LEU A 160 6.98 22.26 -2.97
CA LEU A 160 6.88 20.81 -3.04
C LEU A 160 5.41 20.43 -3.26
N ASP A 161 5.18 19.48 -4.16
CA ASP A 161 3.88 18.88 -4.37
C ASP A 161 3.37 18.26 -3.08
N GLN A 162 2.27 18.80 -2.57
CA GLN A 162 1.66 18.34 -1.33
C GLN A 162 0.83 17.06 -1.52
N THR A 163 0.67 16.59 -2.77
CA THR A 163 0.00 15.31 -3.05
C THR A 163 0.95 14.12 -2.90
N GLY A 164 0.45 13.04 -2.29
CA GLY A 164 1.17 11.77 -2.16
C GLY A 164 2.12 11.67 -0.97
N ASN A 165 3.18 10.88 -1.13
CA ASN A 165 4.07 10.43 -0.05
C ASN A 165 5.34 11.28 0.11
N TRP A 166 5.71 12.10 -0.87
CA TRP A 166 6.91 12.95 -0.79
C TRP A 166 6.91 13.93 0.41
N PRO A 167 5.81 14.63 0.75
CA PRO A 167 5.76 15.48 1.94
C PRO A 167 5.79 14.69 3.26
N LYS A 168 5.22 13.47 3.26
CA LYS A 168 5.03 12.65 4.46
C LYS A 168 6.26 11.81 4.80
N MET A 169 6.92 11.27 3.78
CA MET A 169 8.03 10.32 3.89
C MET A 169 9.20 10.67 2.93
N PRO A 170 9.73 11.91 2.96
CA PRO A 170 10.71 12.40 1.98
C PRO A 170 11.99 11.56 1.89
N ARG A 171 12.50 11.08 3.04
CA ARG A 171 13.69 10.22 3.09
C ARG A 171 13.47 8.89 2.38
N LEU A 172 12.32 8.25 2.65
CA LEU A 172 11.98 6.97 2.03
C LEU A 172 11.81 7.11 0.52
N MET A 173 11.15 8.17 0.06
CA MET A 173 10.97 8.41 -1.38
C MET A 173 12.31 8.58 -2.09
N LEU A 174 13.20 9.43 -1.57
CA LEU A 174 14.52 9.62 -2.18
C LEU A 174 15.41 8.37 -2.11
N ALA A 175 15.29 7.58 -1.04
CA ALA A 175 15.97 6.30 -0.93
C ALA A 175 15.50 5.28 -2.00
N LYS A 176 14.19 5.19 -2.27
CA LYS A 176 13.66 4.33 -3.34
C LYS A 176 14.21 4.70 -4.72
N VAL A 177 14.34 6.01 -4.99
CA VAL A 177 14.99 6.49 -6.22
C VAL A 177 16.44 6.06 -6.29
N ALA A 178 17.21 6.31 -5.22
CA ALA A 178 18.61 5.91 -5.15
C ALA A 178 18.79 4.38 -5.32
N GLU A 179 17.89 3.58 -4.75
CA GLU A 179 17.88 2.13 -4.92
C GLU A 179 17.60 1.72 -6.37
N ALA A 180 16.59 2.32 -7.02
CA ALA A 180 16.30 2.05 -8.43
C ALA A 180 17.50 2.38 -9.33
N LEU A 181 18.19 3.49 -9.07
CA LEU A 181 19.44 3.85 -9.77
C LEU A 181 20.55 2.82 -9.53
N ALA A 182 20.72 2.34 -8.29
CA ALA A 182 21.72 1.34 -7.96
C ALA A 182 21.43 0.00 -8.66
N LEU A 183 20.17 -0.43 -8.69
CA LEU A 183 19.73 -1.66 -9.36
C LEU A 183 19.96 -1.58 -10.87
N ARG A 184 19.65 -0.46 -11.53
CA ARG A 184 19.95 -0.27 -12.97
C ARG A 184 21.43 -0.31 -13.28
N LYS A 185 22.23 0.35 -12.43
CA LYS A 185 23.69 0.34 -12.57
C LYS A 185 24.26 -1.07 -12.42
N ALA A 186 23.68 -1.88 -11.55
CA ALA A 186 24.10 -3.26 -11.33
C ALA A 186 23.63 -4.21 -12.46
N TRP A 187 22.41 -4.07 -12.97
CA TRP A 187 21.83 -4.96 -13.99
C TRP A 187 21.24 -4.19 -15.19
N PRO A 188 22.08 -3.52 -16.01
CA PRO A 188 21.59 -2.65 -17.08
C PRO A 188 20.74 -3.38 -18.13
N ASP A 189 21.05 -4.64 -18.45
CA ASP A 189 20.29 -5.43 -19.42
C ASP A 189 18.93 -5.87 -18.85
N ASP A 190 18.89 -6.35 -17.60
CA ASP A 190 17.65 -6.78 -16.94
C ASP A 190 16.67 -5.61 -16.68
N PHE A 191 17.21 -4.39 -16.52
CA PHE A 191 16.42 -3.16 -16.37
C PHE A 191 16.30 -2.34 -17.66
N SER A 192 16.78 -2.86 -18.79
CA SER A 192 16.59 -2.20 -20.08
C SER A 192 15.09 -2.11 -20.40
N ASN A 193 14.63 -0.97 -20.95
CA ASN A 193 13.21 -0.65 -21.18
C ASN A 193 12.30 -0.65 -19.93
N VAL A 194 12.86 -0.62 -18.71
CA VAL A 194 12.08 -0.46 -17.47
C VAL A 194 12.16 0.99 -16.99
N TYR A 195 11.03 1.71 -17.00
CA TYR A 195 10.95 3.04 -16.40
C TYR A 195 10.52 2.94 -14.94
N ALA A 196 11.33 3.56 -14.07
CA ALA A 196 11.00 3.79 -12.68
C ALA A 196 9.99 4.93 -12.60
N ALA A 197 9.17 4.86 -11.56
CA ALA A 197 8.18 5.86 -11.21
C ALA A 197 8.69 7.30 -11.36
N GLU A 198 9.92 7.54 -10.93
CA GLU A 198 10.49 8.85 -10.76
C GLU A 198 11.18 9.40 -12.03
N GLU A 199 11.21 8.63 -13.12
CA GLU A 199 11.75 9.04 -14.42
C GLU A 199 10.69 9.50 -15.42
N VAL A 200 9.41 9.29 -15.09
CA VAL A 200 8.31 9.81 -15.88
C VAL A 200 8.12 11.27 -15.47
N ASP A 201 8.64 12.20 -16.28
CA ASP A 201 8.50 13.68 -16.27
C ASP A 201 7.99 14.26 -14.94
N ARG A 202 8.71 15.18 -14.28
CA ARG A 202 8.33 15.77 -12.97
C ARG A 202 6.87 16.24 -12.87
N SER A 203 6.25 16.62 -14.00
CA SER A 203 4.82 16.97 -14.08
C SER A 203 3.83 15.78 -14.06
N ARG A 204 4.33 14.54 -14.15
CA ARG A 204 3.61 13.28 -14.36
C ARG A 204 3.80 12.27 -13.23
N ALA A 205 4.82 12.43 -12.39
CA ALA A 205 4.87 11.81 -11.06
C ALA A 205 3.64 12.15 -10.17
N GLN A 206 2.87 13.17 -10.59
CA GLN A 206 1.67 13.72 -9.97
C GLN A 206 0.51 12.72 -9.88
N ASP A 207 0.23 11.95 -10.94
CA ASP A 207 -0.91 11.00 -10.94
C ASP A 207 -0.57 9.68 -10.22
N MET A 208 0.73 9.39 -10.11
CA MET A 208 1.27 8.14 -9.60
C MET A 208 1.33 8.09 -8.07
N THR A 209 1.80 9.16 -7.45
CA THR A 209 1.80 9.28 -5.98
C THR A 209 0.38 9.41 -5.42
N ALA A 210 -0.53 10.00 -6.22
CA ALA A 210 -1.95 10.04 -5.92
C ALA A 210 -2.59 8.65 -5.97
N TRP A 211 -2.17 7.76 -6.88
CA TRP A 211 -2.66 6.38 -6.94
C TRP A 211 -2.10 5.46 -5.86
N GLU A 212 -0.80 5.50 -5.53
CA GLU A 212 -0.30 4.69 -4.40
C GLU A 212 -0.98 5.09 -3.09
N ALA A 213 -1.25 6.38 -2.88
CA ALA A 213 -2.01 6.88 -1.75
C ALA A 213 -3.52 6.57 -1.86
N ALA A 214 -4.11 6.62 -3.06
CA ALA A 214 -5.51 6.29 -3.29
C ALA A 214 -5.77 4.78 -3.27
N ASP A 215 -4.79 3.94 -3.62
CA ASP A 215 -4.88 2.48 -3.59
C ASP A 215 -4.49 1.95 -2.21
N ALA A 216 -3.55 2.57 -1.49
CA ALA A 216 -3.41 2.35 -0.04
C ALA A 216 -4.70 2.76 0.68
N GLY A 217 -5.24 3.96 0.39
CA GLY A 217 -6.50 4.42 0.95
C GLY A 217 -7.72 3.62 0.49
N ALA A 218 -7.74 3.08 -0.74
CA ALA A 218 -8.81 2.22 -1.24
C ALA A 218 -8.65 0.78 -0.75
N THR A 219 -7.44 0.33 -0.46
CA THR A 219 -7.17 -0.97 0.19
C THR A 219 -7.50 -0.90 1.65
N GLU A 220 -7.19 0.20 2.32
CA GLU A 220 -7.58 0.48 3.70
C GLU A 220 -9.11 0.69 3.80
N LYS A 221 -9.74 1.38 2.84
CA LYS A 221 -11.21 1.45 2.72
C LYS A 221 -11.85 0.11 2.37
N ARG A 222 -11.25 -0.71 1.49
CA ARG A 222 -11.74 -2.06 1.17
C ARG A 222 -11.53 -3.01 2.35
N LEU A 223 -10.40 -2.92 3.07
CA LEU A 223 -10.09 -3.65 4.31
C LEU A 223 -11.05 -3.25 5.45
N ALA A 224 -11.37 -1.95 5.56
CA ALA A 224 -12.40 -1.43 6.45
C ALA A 224 -13.81 -1.88 6.03
N GLN A 225 -14.09 -1.97 4.73
CA GLN A 225 -15.36 -2.47 4.19
C GLN A 225 -15.53 -4.00 4.35
N ILE A 226 -14.43 -4.77 4.34
CA ILE A 226 -14.45 -6.23 4.58
C ILE A 226 -14.20 -6.61 6.05
N GLY A 227 -14.05 -5.63 6.96
CA GLY A 227 -13.94 -5.84 8.41
C GLY A 227 -12.69 -6.61 8.88
N GLN A 228 -11.69 -6.83 8.02
CA GLN A 228 -10.48 -7.57 8.42
C GLN A 228 -9.66 -6.73 9.41
N GLY A 229 -9.62 -7.22 10.66
CA GLY A 229 -8.94 -6.59 11.79
C GLY A 229 -9.89 -5.99 12.83
N GLN A 230 -11.17 -5.77 12.49
CA GLN A 230 -12.16 -5.17 13.39
C GLN A 230 -13.37 -6.06 13.67
N THR A 231 -13.39 -7.33 13.24
CA THR A 231 -14.46 -8.28 13.58
C THR A 231 -13.95 -9.43 14.43
N ILE A 232 -14.76 -9.86 15.39
CA ILE A 232 -14.54 -11.09 16.18
C ILE A 232 -15.65 -12.07 15.83
N LEU A 233 -15.30 -13.35 15.66
CA LEU A 233 -16.28 -14.40 15.37
C LEU A 233 -17.04 -14.77 16.65
N PHE A 234 -18.37 -14.63 16.62
CA PHE A 234 -19.28 -15.05 17.68
C PHE A 234 -20.28 -16.07 17.15
N GLN A 235 -20.73 -16.97 18.02
CA GLN A 235 -21.79 -17.91 17.72
C GLN A 235 -22.96 -17.63 18.66
N PHE A 236 -24.04 -17.02 18.15
CA PHE A 236 -25.24 -16.68 18.94
C PHE A 236 -26.27 -17.82 18.98
N ASP A 237 -26.45 -18.53 17.87
CA ASP A 237 -27.28 -19.74 17.79
C ASP A 237 -26.44 -20.99 18.19
N PRO A 238 -26.90 -21.86 19.12
CA PRO A 238 -26.24 -23.12 19.45
C PRO A 238 -25.94 -24.05 18.28
N THR A 239 -26.72 -23.99 17.21
CA THR A 239 -26.58 -24.83 16.03
C THR A 239 -26.18 -24.06 14.78
N GLY A 240 -26.10 -22.73 14.87
CA GLY A 240 -25.75 -21.85 13.76
C GLY A 240 -24.24 -21.69 13.53
N PRO A 241 -23.84 -21.07 12.40
CA PRO A 241 -22.44 -20.82 12.07
C PRO A 241 -21.81 -19.73 12.97
N LEU A 242 -20.47 -19.66 12.95
CA LEU A 242 -19.73 -18.52 13.50
C LEU A 242 -19.97 -17.27 12.64
N GLU A 243 -20.46 -16.21 13.26
CA GLU A 243 -20.77 -14.94 12.62
C GLU A 243 -19.66 -13.90 12.93
N PRO A 244 -19.13 -13.19 11.91
CA PRO A 244 -18.21 -12.08 12.14
C PRO A 244 -18.97 -10.85 12.68
N VAL A 245 -18.67 -10.45 13.91
CA VAL A 245 -19.27 -9.28 14.56
C VAL A 245 -18.27 -8.14 14.62
N PRO A 246 -18.55 -6.95 14.05
CA PRO A 246 -17.70 -5.77 14.19
C PRO A 246 -17.54 -5.34 15.65
N LEU A 247 -16.32 -4.95 16.06
CA LEU A 247 -15.95 -4.59 17.43
C LEU A 247 -16.96 -3.63 18.08
N GLY A 248 -17.25 -2.50 17.42
CA GLY A 248 -18.20 -1.50 17.92
C GLY A 248 -19.68 -1.93 17.92
N LYS A 249 -20.01 -3.17 17.57
CA LYS A 249 -21.37 -3.75 17.63
C LYS A 249 -21.45 -4.96 18.56
N ILE A 250 -20.32 -5.43 19.13
CA ILE A 250 -20.30 -6.64 19.96
C ILE A 250 -21.12 -6.42 21.23
N ALA A 251 -20.97 -5.27 21.89
CA ALA A 251 -21.71 -4.96 23.11
C ALA A 251 -23.24 -4.97 22.88
N ASP A 252 -23.71 -4.28 21.83
CA ASP A 252 -25.14 -4.22 21.48
C ASP A 252 -25.70 -5.61 21.16
N ARG A 253 -24.97 -6.43 20.40
CA ARG A 253 -25.40 -7.77 20.00
C ARG A 253 -25.44 -8.75 21.18
N VAL A 254 -24.50 -8.64 22.12
CA VAL A 254 -24.52 -9.44 23.35
C VAL A 254 -25.66 -8.98 24.26
N ALA A 255 -25.90 -7.67 24.39
CA ALA A 255 -27.02 -7.14 25.16
C ALA A 255 -28.38 -7.59 24.59
N GLU A 256 -28.54 -7.55 23.27
CA GLU A 256 -29.73 -8.08 22.57
C GLU A 256 -29.94 -9.57 22.85
N PHE A 257 -28.87 -10.38 22.78
CA PHE A 257 -28.95 -11.80 23.11
C PHE A 257 -29.35 -12.05 24.57
N VAL A 258 -28.76 -11.34 25.51
CA VAL A 258 -29.10 -11.44 26.94
C VAL A 258 -30.54 -11.03 27.19
N GLN A 259 -31.01 -9.96 26.55
CA GLN A 259 -32.40 -9.50 26.68
C GLN A 259 -33.40 -10.53 26.14
N ASN A 260 -33.11 -11.14 24.98
CA ASN A 260 -33.95 -12.14 24.36
C ASN A 260 -34.00 -13.47 25.14
N ASN A 261 -32.96 -13.77 25.92
CA ASN A 261 -32.84 -15.01 26.70
C ASN A 261 -32.89 -14.76 28.22
N ARG A 262 -33.41 -13.60 28.65
CA ARG A 262 -33.41 -13.17 30.06
C ARG A 262 -34.09 -14.16 31.01
N ASP A 263 -35.09 -14.89 30.51
CA ASP A 263 -35.90 -15.85 31.27
C ASP A 263 -35.26 -17.26 31.25
N GLU A 264 -34.18 -17.46 30.48
CA GLU A 264 -33.47 -18.73 30.30
C GLU A 264 -31.97 -18.58 30.64
N VAL A 265 -31.66 -18.59 31.93
CA VAL A 265 -30.29 -18.42 32.46
C VAL A 265 -29.31 -19.47 31.89
N SER A 266 -29.78 -20.69 31.60
CA SER A 266 -28.99 -21.75 30.97
C SER A 266 -28.51 -21.37 29.56
N ALA A 267 -29.32 -20.67 28.77
CA ALA A 267 -28.96 -20.23 27.42
C ALA A 267 -27.84 -19.18 27.46
N ILE A 268 -27.88 -18.27 28.44
CA ILE A 268 -26.86 -17.22 28.64
C ILE A 268 -25.52 -17.85 29.06
N GLY A 269 -25.54 -18.81 30.00
CA GLY A 269 -24.33 -19.53 30.42
C GLY A 269 -23.71 -20.37 29.29
N LEU A 270 -24.55 -21.01 28.46
CA LEU A 270 -24.06 -21.74 27.29
C LEU A 270 -23.47 -20.82 26.21
N PHE A 271 -24.05 -19.64 26.02
CA PHE A 271 -23.50 -18.61 25.14
C PHE A 271 -22.13 -18.12 25.60
N GLU A 272 -21.96 -17.82 26.89
CA GLU A 272 -20.69 -17.39 27.46
C GLU A 272 -19.62 -18.48 27.30
N SER A 273 -19.97 -19.73 27.60
CA SER A 273 -19.06 -20.88 27.47
C SER A 273 -18.58 -21.05 26.03
N ARG A 274 -19.50 -21.00 25.06
CA ARG A 274 -19.20 -21.15 23.62
C ARG A 274 -18.33 -20.01 23.08
N ASN A 275 -18.56 -18.78 23.54
CA ASN A 275 -17.89 -17.58 23.05
C ASN A 275 -16.72 -17.12 23.94
N ARG A 276 -16.25 -17.94 24.88
CA ARG A 276 -15.19 -17.58 25.84
C ARG A 276 -13.95 -16.96 25.18
N HIS A 277 -13.49 -17.55 24.07
CA HIS A 277 -12.32 -17.06 23.34
C HIS A 277 -12.60 -15.73 22.63
N ALA A 278 -13.79 -15.57 22.06
CA ALA A 278 -14.25 -14.35 21.41
C ALA A 278 -14.41 -13.21 22.42
N LEU A 279 -14.99 -13.48 23.59
CA LEU A 279 -15.12 -12.53 24.69
C LEU A 279 -13.75 -12.09 25.24
N ARG A 280 -12.78 -13.00 25.32
CA ARG A 280 -11.40 -12.66 25.73
C ARG A 280 -10.68 -11.79 24.70
N ASP A 281 -10.86 -12.08 23.41
CA ASP A 281 -10.30 -11.25 22.32
C ASP A 281 -10.96 -9.86 22.31
N PHE A 282 -12.27 -9.79 22.58
CA PHE A 282 -12.99 -8.53 22.73
C PHE A 282 -12.44 -7.70 23.90
N TRP A 283 -12.22 -8.33 25.05
CA TRP A 283 -11.62 -7.71 26.24
C TRP A 283 -10.23 -7.11 25.97
N ALA A 284 -9.39 -7.79 25.19
CA ALA A 284 -8.06 -7.31 24.85
C ALA A 284 -8.09 -6.10 23.90
N ARG A 285 -9.12 -6.00 23.05
CA ARG A 285 -9.23 -4.96 22.01
C ARG A 285 -10.03 -3.74 22.44
N GLN A 286 -11.06 -3.89 23.27
CA GLN A 286 -11.94 -2.81 23.73
C GLN A 286 -12.30 -2.98 25.23
N PRO A 287 -11.37 -2.66 26.14
CA PRO A 287 -11.55 -2.93 27.57
C PRO A 287 -12.68 -2.12 28.25
N GLY A 288 -13.08 -0.97 27.68
CA GLY A 288 -14.20 -0.16 28.18
C GLY A 288 -15.53 -0.88 28.01
N ASP A 289 -15.95 -1.10 26.76
CA ASP A 289 -17.23 -1.75 26.42
C ASP A 289 -17.30 -3.21 26.90
N ALA A 290 -16.15 -3.89 26.98
CA ALA A 290 -16.07 -5.27 27.46
C ALA A 290 -16.38 -5.43 28.96
N LEU A 291 -16.15 -4.39 29.76
CA LEU A 291 -16.51 -4.38 31.19
C LEU A 291 -18.03 -4.38 31.38
N ASP A 292 -18.74 -3.62 30.56
CA ASP A 292 -20.20 -3.54 30.62
C ASP A 292 -20.85 -4.83 30.11
N VAL A 293 -20.31 -5.45 29.05
CA VAL A 293 -20.72 -6.79 28.60
C VAL A 293 -20.52 -7.84 29.68
N LYS A 294 -19.39 -7.81 30.38
CA LYS A 294 -19.12 -8.73 31.48
C LYS A 294 -20.14 -8.57 32.61
N ARG A 295 -20.42 -7.33 33.03
CA ARG A 295 -21.44 -7.03 34.05
C ARG A 295 -22.84 -7.50 33.63
N MET A 296 -23.19 -7.33 32.36
CA MET A 296 -24.48 -7.78 31.82
C MET A 296 -24.63 -9.30 31.87
N LEU A 297 -23.59 -10.05 31.47
CA LEU A 297 -23.60 -11.52 31.51
C LEU A 297 -23.64 -12.05 32.95
N GLU A 298 -22.79 -11.51 33.83
CA GLU A 298 -22.75 -11.90 35.25
C GLU A 298 -24.05 -11.55 35.97
N GLY A 299 -24.63 -10.38 35.70
CA GLY A 299 -25.91 -9.95 36.28
C GLY A 299 -27.09 -10.79 35.82
N ALA A 300 -27.11 -11.23 34.55
CA ALA A 300 -28.16 -12.10 34.03
C ALA A 300 -28.04 -13.56 34.52
N MET A 301 -26.85 -13.97 34.97
CA MET A 301 -26.60 -15.30 35.53
C MET A 301 -26.65 -15.35 37.06
N ALA A 302 -26.78 -14.19 37.72
CA ALA A 302 -26.92 -14.13 39.17
C ALA A 302 -28.28 -14.71 39.62
N PRO A 303 -28.32 -15.53 40.68
CA PRO A 303 -29.58 -16.04 41.22
C PRO A 303 -30.44 -14.87 41.70
N ALA A 304 -31.74 -14.90 41.39
CA ALA A 304 -32.72 -13.91 41.84
C ALA A 304 -32.75 -13.87 43.38
N GLY A 305 -31.94 -13.01 43.99
CA GLY A 305 -31.83 -12.92 45.46
C GLY A 305 -30.50 -12.42 46.04
N ALA A 306 -29.54 -11.94 45.24
CA ALA A 306 -28.34 -11.28 45.77
C ALA A 306 -28.27 -9.82 45.29
N ALA A 307 -29.06 -8.96 45.95
CA ALA A 307 -28.87 -7.51 45.99
C ALA A 307 -28.26 -7.12 47.34
#